data_AF-A0A1X7SEG0-F1
#
_entry.id   AF-A0A1X7SEG0-F1
#
_cell.length_a   1.000
_cell.length_b   1.000
_cell.length_c   1.000
_cell.angle_alpha   90.00
_cell.angle_beta   90.00
_cell.angle_gamma   90.00
#
_symmetry.space_group_name_H-M   'P 1'
#
loop_
_entity.id
_entity.type
_entity.pdbx_description
1 polymer ?
#
loop_
_entity_poly.entity_id
_entity_poly.type
_entity_poly.pdbx_seq_one_letter_code
_entity_poly.pdbx_strand_id
1 'polypeptide(L)'
;MDNGGRKEKRKFSLGGSFSSDIIDETMVDTLVDWFPDWAFGDTLECLFQASKNGYNLRTLFHKCEEDEPLVLIVKTLKESVFGAFIATSLTERSKNSFFGSGETFLFTLKPHPK
;
A
#
# COMPACT_ATOMS: atom_id res chain seq x y z
N MET A 1 0.03 -37.45 8.57
CA MET A 1 -0.89 -36.91 7.55
C MET A 1 -1.61 -35.77 8.24
N ASP A 2 -1.03 -34.57 8.17
CA ASP A 2 -1.62 -33.38 8.76
C ASP A 2 -2.40 -32.64 7.67
N ASN A 3 -3.70 -32.45 7.90
CA ASN A 3 -4.62 -31.82 6.98
C ASN A 3 -4.40 -30.31 7.07
N GLY A 4 -3.47 -29.80 6.26
CA GLY A 4 -3.24 -28.36 6.08
C GLY A 4 -4.52 -27.69 5.60
N GLY A 5 -5.27 -27.12 6.53
CA GLY A 5 -6.49 -26.38 6.28
C GLY A 5 -6.27 -25.34 5.19
N ARG A 6 -7.11 -25.39 4.16
CA ARG A 6 -7.22 -24.37 3.13
C ARG A 6 -7.47 -23.04 3.86
N LYS A 7 -6.46 -22.16 3.93
CA LYS A 7 -6.65 -20.81 4.46
C LYS A 7 -7.80 -20.18 3.67
N GLU A 8 -8.89 -19.88 4.37
CA GLU A 8 -10.02 -19.16 3.82
C GLU A 8 -9.49 -17.84 3.25
N LYS A 9 -9.77 -17.55 1.98
CA LYS A 9 -9.32 -16.32 1.34
C LYS A 9 -9.98 -15.16 2.09
N ARG A 10 -9.17 -14.35 2.79
CA ARG A 10 -9.65 -13.21 3.57
C ARG A 10 -10.19 -12.17 2.62
N LYS A 11 -11.48 -11.84 2.74
CA LYS A 11 -12.17 -10.94 1.81
C LYS A 11 -11.96 -9.50 2.27
N PHE A 12 -11.14 -8.76 1.54
CA PHE A 12 -10.93 -7.35 1.80
C PHE A 12 -12.00 -6.53 1.07
N SER A 13 -12.62 -5.56 1.75
CA SER A 13 -13.49 -4.59 1.08
C SER A 13 -12.68 -3.37 0.69
N LEU A 14 -12.64 -3.09 -0.60
CA LEU A 14 -12.42 -1.73 -1.06
C LEU A 14 -13.51 -0.86 -0.44
N GLY A 15 -13.13 0.22 0.25
CA GLY A 15 -14.13 1.16 0.79
C GLY A 15 -15.05 1.63 -0.34
N GLY A 16 -16.32 1.92 -0.06
CA GLY A 16 -17.34 2.20 -1.10
C GLY A 16 -17.05 3.34 -2.09
N SER A 17 -15.95 4.07 -1.91
CA SER A 17 -15.44 5.12 -2.80
C SER A 17 -14.04 4.82 -3.37
N PHE A 18 -13.45 3.65 -3.12
CA PHE A 18 -12.11 3.34 -3.60
C PHE A 18 -12.14 3.12 -5.12
N SER A 19 -11.57 4.08 -5.84
CA SER A 19 -11.38 4.05 -7.28
C SER A 19 -9.95 4.50 -7.57
N SER A 20 -9.20 3.64 -8.27
CA SER A 20 -7.81 3.87 -8.61
C SER A 20 -7.62 3.76 -10.12
N ASP A 21 -6.87 4.71 -10.70
CA ASP A 21 -6.46 4.67 -12.10
C ASP A 21 -5.23 3.75 -12.32
N ILE A 22 -4.69 3.16 -11.25
CA ILE A 22 -3.44 2.39 -11.26
C ILE A 22 -3.62 0.92 -10.91
N ILE A 23 -4.42 0.61 -9.88
CA ILE A 23 -4.64 -0.76 -9.41
C ILE A 23 -6.11 -1.17 -9.52
N ASP A 24 -6.33 -2.43 -9.85
CA ASP A 24 -7.65 -3.08 -9.90
C ASP A 24 -7.87 -3.96 -8.65
N GLU A 25 -9.06 -4.57 -8.54
CA GLU A 25 -9.43 -5.46 -7.44
C GLU A 25 -8.46 -6.65 -7.28
N THR A 26 -7.95 -7.21 -8.38
CA THR A 26 -7.03 -8.36 -8.31
C THR A 26 -5.67 -7.97 -7.75
N MET A 27 -5.17 -6.78 -8.10
CA MET A 27 -3.96 -6.24 -7.49
C MET A 27 -4.15 -5.94 -6.01
N VAL A 28 -5.32 -5.43 -5.63
CA VAL A 28 -5.65 -5.18 -4.22
C VAL A 28 -5.64 -6.48 -3.43
N ASP A 29 -6.29 -7.53 -3.93
CA ASP A 29 -6.26 -8.85 -3.30
C ASP A 29 -4.82 -9.36 -3.12
N THR A 30 -3.98 -9.18 -4.14
CA THR A 30 -2.56 -9.57 -4.10
C THR A 30 -1.78 -8.79 -3.03
N LEU A 31 -2.03 -7.49 -2.91
CA LEU A 31 -1.38 -6.65 -1.89
C LEU A 31 -1.80 -7.07 -0.47
N VAL A 32 -3.09 -7.30 -0.27
CA VAL A 32 -3.64 -7.72 1.03
C VAL A 32 -3.04 -9.06 1.46
N ASP A 33 -2.80 -9.98 0.53
CA ASP A 33 -2.11 -11.25 0.80
C ASP A 33 -0.65 -11.07 1.28
N TRP A 34 -0.03 -9.92 1.02
CA TRP A 34 1.34 -9.60 1.47
C TRP A 34 1.40 -8.79 2.76
N PHE A 35 0.29 -8.20 3.21
CA PHE A 35 0.31 -7.35 4.40
C PHE A 35 0.52 -8.16 5.69
N PRO A 36 1.18 -7.57 6.71
CA PRO A 36 1.28 -8.18 8.03
C PRO A 36 -0.09 -8.44 8.65
N ASP A 37 -0.17 -9.44 9.54
CA ASP A 37 -1.45 -9.82 10.15
C ASP A 37 -2.09 -8.71 11.01
N TRP A 38 -1.32 -7.72 11.46
CA TRP A 38 -1.81 -6.59 12.23
C TRP A 38 -2.27 -5.40 11.38
N ALA A 39 -1.86 -5.35 10.10
CA ALA A 39 -2.12 -4.23 9.20
C ALA A 39 -3.55 -4.23 8.61
N PHE A 40 -4.41 -5.14 9.08
CA PHE A 40 -5.78 -5.28 8.60
C PHE A 40 -6.72 -4.29 9.29
N GLY A 41 -7.21 -3.33 8.51
CA GLY A 41 -8.49 -2.65 8.77
C GLY A 41 -9.58 -3.19 7.83
N ASP A 42 -10.81 -2.71 8.00
CA ASP A 42 -11.95 -3.14 7.15
C ASP A 42 -11.91 -2.54 5.73
N THR A 43 -11.14 -1.45 5.52
CA THR A 43 -11.16 -0.67 4.28
C THR A 43 -9.82 -0.01 3.95
N LEU A 44 -9.44 -0.02 2.66
CA LEU A 44 -8.39 0.84 2.11
C LEU A 44 -8.98 2.16 1.62
N GLU A 45 -8.33 3.27 1.96
CA GLU A 45 -8.68 4.62 1.53
C GLU A 45 -7.53 5.26 0.72
N CYS A 46 -7.88 6.07 -0.28
CA CYS A 46 -6.90 6.83 -1.07
C CYS A 46 -6.70 8.23 -0.46
N LEU A 47 -5.65 8.38 0.35
CA LEU A 47 -5.31 9.65 1.01
C LEU A 47 -4.71 10.69 0.03
N PHE A 48 -3.97 10.22 -0.97
CA PHE A 48 -3.26 11.06 -1.94
C PHE A 48 -3.19 10.41 -3.33
N GLN A 49 -3.49 11.19 -4.36
CA GLN A 49 -3.32 10.83 -5.76
C GLN A 49 -2.67 12.00 -6.52
N ALA A 50 -1.49 11.79 -7.09
CA ALA A 50 -0.72 12.86 -7.74
C ALA A 50 -1.50 13.59 -8.85
N SER A 51 -2.32 12.88 -9.63
CA SER A 51 -3.16 13.49 -10.68
C SER A 51 -4.32 14.34 -10.15
N LYS A 52 -4.72 14.18 -8.88
CA LYS A 52 -5.79 14.97 -8.23
C LYS A 52 -5.23 16.03 -7.27
N ASN A 53 -4.12 15.75 -6.60
CA ASN A 53 -3.56 16.59 -5.54
C ASN A 53 -2.28 17.35 -5.94
N GLY A 54 -1.75 17.10 -7.15
CA GLY A 54 -0.51 17.66 -7.65
C GLY A 54 0.73 16.83 -7.30
N TYR A 55 1.86 17.17 -7.91
CA TYR A 55 3.11 16.39 -7.87
C TYR A 55 4.10 16.90 -6.80
N ASN A 56 3.61 17.50 -5.72
CA ASN A 56 4.42 18.08 -4.66
C ASN A 56 4.56 17.13 -3.46
N LEU A 57 5.79 16.77 -3.11
CA LEU A 57 6.09 15.94 -1.94
C LEU A 57 5.58 16.55 -0.63
N ARG A 58 5.57 17.88 -0.48
CA ARG A 58 5.03 18.54 0.72
C ARG A 58 3.55 18.21 0.89
N THR A 59 2.79 18.19 -0.21
CA THR A 59 1.36 17.87 -0.19
C THR A 59 1.13 16.40 0.12
N LEU A 60 1.97 15.51 -0.42
CA LEU A 60 1.94 14.08 -0.06
C LEU A 60 2.17 13.88 1.43
N PHE A 61 3.24 14.44 1.99
CA PHE A 61 3.53 14.28 3.42
C PHE A 61 2.40 14.82 4.30
N HIS A 62 1.95 16.06 4.06
CA HIS A 62 0.88 16.65 4.86
C HIS A 62 -0.44 15.85 4.81
N LYS A 63 -0.74 15.15 3.70
CA LYS A 63 -1.99 14.38 3.58
C LYS A 63 -1.91 12.98 4.19
N CYS A 64 -0.70 12.45 4.42
CA CYS A 64 -0.51 11.05 4.79
C CYS A 64 0.27 10.87 6.09
N GLU A 65 0.87 11.92 6.67
CA GLU A 65 1.83 11.73 7.75
C GLU A 65 1.22 11.18 9.05
N GLU A 66 -0.04 11.49 9.34
CA GLU A 66 -0.72 11.02 10.56
C GLU A 66 -1.31 9.60 10.42
N ASP A 67 -1.33 9.03 9.21
CA ASP A 67 -1.91 7.71 8.93
C ASP A 67 -0.84 6.60 8.97
N GLU A 68 -1.22 5.45 9.55
CA GLU A 68 -0.37 4.27 9.68
C GLU A 68 -1.23 2.99 9.75
N PRO A 69 -0.86 1.91 9.05
CA PRO A 69 0.20 1.83 8.04
C PRO A 69 -0.21 2.45 6.70
N LEU A 70 0.75 2.66 5.81
CA LEU A 70 0.53 3.25 4.48
C LEU A 70 0.93 2.31 3.34
N VAL A 71 0.27 2.45 2.20
CA VAL A 71 0.64 1.77 0.96
C VAL A 71 0.90 2.80 -0.12
N LEU A 72 2.15 2.89 -0.57
CA LEU A 72 2.55 3.74 -1.69
C LEU A 72 2.47 2.95 -2.98
N ILE A 73 1.73 3.46 -3.96
CA ILE A 73 1.58 2.85 -5.29
C ILE A 73 2.14 3.78 -6.36
N VAL A 74 3.00 3.25 -7.22
CA VAL A 74 3.62 3.98 -8.33
C VAL A 74 3.35 3.24 -9.65
N LYS A 75 2.79 3.98 -10.62
CA LYS A 75 2.70 3.57 -12.02
C LYS A 75 3.72 4.34 -12.86
N THR A 76 4.54 3.63 -13.62
CA THR A 76 5.48 4.25 -14.55
C THR A 76 4.87 4.45 -15.94
N LEU A 77 5.51 5.28 -16.77
CA LEU A 77 5.17 5.44 -18.18
C LEU A 77 5.35 4.14 -19.01
N LYS A 78 6.06 3.15 -18.48
CA LYS A 78 6.23 1.82 -19.09
C LYS A 78 5.22 0.80 -18.53
N GLU A 79 4.15 1.26 -17.91
CA GLU A 79 3.08 0.45 -17.33
C GLU A 79 3.53 -0.51 -16.21
N SER A 80 4.72 -0.28 -15.63
CA SER A 80 5.15 -1.00 -14.43
C SER A 80 4.42 -0.44 -13.21
N VAL A 81 3.96 -1.34 -12.35
CA VAL A 81 3.24 -1.01 -11.11
C VAL A 81 3.99 -1.64 -9.95
N PHE A 82 4.48 -0.81 -9.04
CA PHE A 82 5.25 -1.22 -7.87
C PHE A 82 5.01 -0.24 -6.72
N GLY A 83 5.57 -0.54 -5.55
CA GLY A 83 5.31 0.28 -4.39
C GLY A 83 6.02 -0.18 -3.13
N ALA A 84 5.56 0.38 -2.02
CA ALA A 84 6.03 0.05 -0.69
C ALA A 84 4.84 -0.04 0.27
N PHE A 85 4.85 -1.05 1.13
CA PHE A 85 4.12 -1.03 2.38
C PHE A 85 5.00 -0.34 3.42
N ILE A 86 4.51 0.72 4.04
CA ILE A 86 5.21 1.53 5.01
C ILE A 86 4.55 1.26 6.36
N ALA A 87 5.26 0.56 7.23
CA ALA A 87 4.71 0.05 8.47
C ALA A 87 4.49 1.13 9.52
N THR A 88 5.21 2.26 9.45
CA THR A 88 5.17 3.34 10.44
C THR A 88 4.73 4.66 9.83
N SER A 89 4.21 5.56 10.66
CA SER A 89 3.84 6.93 10.31
C SER A 89 5.00 7.71 9.68
N LEU A 90 4.68 8.59 8.71
CA LEU A 90 5.67 9.48 8.11
C LEU A 90 6.06 10.65 9.03
N THR A 91 5.39 10.83 10.18
CA THR A 91 5.79 11.82 11.20
C THR A 91 7.16 11.51 11.81
N GLU A 92 7.57 10.24 11.83
CA GLU A 92 8.89 9.81 12.29
C GLU A 92 10.04 10.33 11.40
N ARG A 93 9.72 10.85 10.22
CA ARG A 93 10.70 11.36 9.26
C ARG A 93 11.49 12.53 9.84
N SER A 94 12.76 12.29 10.12
CA SER A 94 13.74 13.35 10.36
C SER A 94 14.42 13.80 9.05
N LYS A 95 14.99 15.00 9.03
CA LYS A 95 15.67 15.52 7.82
C LYS A 95 16.93 14.73 7.44
N ASN A 96 17.54 14.02 8.39
CA ASN A 96 18.89 13.44 8.24
C ASN A 96 19.00 12.01 8.78
N SER A 97 17.90 11.26 8.88
CA SER A 97 17.92 9.85 9.30
C SER A 97 16.90 9.01 8.56
N PHE A 98 17.17 7.71 8.51
CA PHE A 98 16.16 6.71 8.19
C PHE A 98 15.20 6.54 9.37
N PHE A 99 14.01 6.06 9.09
CA PHE A 99 12.95 5.75 10.06
C PHE A 99 12.17 4.53 9.56
N GLY A 100 11.26 4.01 10.41
CA GLY A 100 10.45 2.83 10.13
C GLY A 100 10.91 1.55 10.83
N SER A 101 10.13 0.49 10.61
CA SER A 101 10.36 -0.84 11.18
C SER A 101 10.85 -1.84 10.12
N GLY A 102 11.29 -3.02 10.59
CA GLY A 102 11.64 -4.15 9.71
C GLY A 102 10.46 -4.78 8.96
N GLU A 103 9.24 -4.29 9.19
CA GLU A 103 8.02 -4.75 8.52
C GLU A 103 7.68 -3.92 7.27
N THR A 104 8.38 -2.80 7.05
CA THR A 104 8.32 -2.06 5.78
C THR A 104 8.92 -2.92 4.66
N PHE A 105 8.19 -3.08 3.55
CA PHE A 105 8.66 -3.87 2.42
C PHE A 105 8.32 -3.22 1.08
N LEU A 106 9.09 -3.61 0.05
CA LEU A 106 8.85 -3.22 -1.34
C LEU A 106 8.14 -4.34 -2.09
N PHE A 107 7.29 -3.97 -3.03
CA PHE A 107 6.58 -4.94 -3.87
C PHE A 107 6.52 -4.50 -5.32
N THR A 108 6.26 -5.46 -6.21
CA THR A 108 5.99 -5.22 -7.64
C THR A 108 4.76 -6.02 -8.05
N LEU A 109 3.78 -5.35 -8.66
CA LEU A 109 2.55 -5.93 -9.20
C LEU A 109 2.63 -6.14 -10.72
N LYS A 110 3.33 -5.26 -11.44
CA LYS A 110 3.57 -5.35 -12.90
C LYS A 110 5.00 -4.94 -13.27
N PRO A 111 5.75 -5.75 -14.06
CA PRO A 111 5.41 -7.14 -14.42
C PRO A 111 5.34 -8.01 -13.17
N HIS A 112 4.57 -9.09 -13.20
CA HIS A 112 4.56 -10.02 -12.06
C HIS A 112 5.99 -10.50 -11.78
N PRO A 113 6.43 -10.49 -10.50
CA PRO A 113 7.67 -11.12 -10.11
C PRO A 113 7.69 -12.58 -10.58
N LYS A 114 8.84 -13.05 -11.08
CA LYS A 114 9.03 -14.45 -11.47
C LYS A 114 9.18 -15.36 -10.25
#